data_AF-A0A7T0RQJ0-F1
#
_entry.id   AF-A0A7T0RQJ0-F1
#
_cell.length_a   1.000
_cell.length_b   1.000
_cell.length_c   1.000
_cell.angle_alpha   90.00
_cell.angle_beta   90.00
_cell.angle_gamma   90.00
#
_symmetry.space_group_name_H-M   'P 1'
#
loop_
_entity.id
_entity.type
_entity.pdbx_description
1 polymer ?
#
loop_
_entity_poly.entity_id
_entity_poly.type
_entity_poly.pdbx_seq_one_letter_code
_entity_poly.pdbx_strand_id
1 'polypeptide(L)'
;MPLPRKQLINLDNTTYYHCISRCVRRAYLCGKDSTSGKSYEHRKQWVENRSLTLSSIYAIDICAYAVMSNHTHLVLNANKAQAQSWSIEEVLHRWHRLHKGTFLTRQFVNKSKRKLLTQHQLATIMETVEIYRKRLYDISWYMRHLNEYIARRANKEDDCTGRFWEGRFKSQALLDEASLLACMAYVDLNPMRAGLADKPEDSLHTSIRRRILAAKVGKQAKRLAPFVGSHSKNINQGIPFSLREYLLLVDYIGRKNRDSSPMNTPEYCESILERTGLLQVNWSELVYGIENKFASNISLPIAIHRLAS
;
A
#
# COMPACT_ATOMS: atom_id res chain seq x y z
N MET A 1 20.06 12.07 12.27
CA MET A 1 20.55 11.02 11.33
C MET A 1 19.38 10.25 10.75
N PRO A 2 19.44 9.79 9.48
CA PRO A 2 18.41 8.90 8.94
C PRO A 2 18.42 7.54 9.66
N LEU A 3 17.27 7.12 10.19
CA LEU A 3 17.14 5.82 10.86
C LEU A 3 17.24 4.65 9.86
N PRO A 4 17.89 3.53 10.23
CA PRO A 4 17.86 2.27 9.49
C PRO A 4 16.44 1.73 9.25
N ARG A 5 16.17 1.09 8.11
CA ARG A 5 14.85 0.52 7.75
C ARG A 5 14.28 -0.44 8.81
N LYS A 6 15.14 -1.26 9.43
CA LYS A 6 14.75 -2.18 10.51
C LYS A 6 14.18 -1.46 11.75
N GLN A 7 14.50 -0.18 11.93
CA GLN A 7 13.98 0.66 13.00
C GLN A 7 12.72 1.44 12.57
N LEU A 8 12.52 1.62 11.26
CA LEU A 8 11.35 2.32 10.71
C LEU A 8 10.16 1.37 10.46
N ILE A 9 10.43 0.11 10.11
CA ILE A 9 9.43 -0.93 9.89
C ILE A 9 9.67 -2.03 10.91
N ASN A 10 8.82 -2.05 11.94
CA ASN A 10 8.79 -3.02 13.00
C ASN A 10 7.39 -3.64 13.10
N LEU A 11 7.27 -4.89 12.66
CA LEU A 11 6.00 -5.61 12.65
C LEU A 11 5.51 -6.00 14.05
N ASP A 12 6.34 -5.87 15.08
CA ASP A 12 5.93 -6.09 16.47
C ASP A 12 5.10 -4.90 17.00
N ASN A 13 5.25 -3.71 16.40
CA ASN A 13 4.48 -2.52 16.77
C ASN A 13 3.17 -2.41 15.98
N THR A 14 3.22 -2.69 14.67
CA THR A 14 2.05 -2.70 13.78
C THR A 14 2.39 -3.42 12.48
N THR A 15 1.41 -4.04 11.84
CA THR A 15 1.55 -4.60 10.49
C THR A 15 1.19 -3.59 9.39
N TYR A 16 0.62 -2.44 9.75
CA TYR A 16 0.11 -1.44 8.81
C TYR A 16 1.09 -0.29 8.59
N TYR A 17 1.37 0.01 7.32
CA TYR A 17 2.29 1.06 6.93
C TYR A 17 1.79 1.86 5.73
N HIS A 18 1.88 3.18 5.84
CA HIS A 18 1.74 4.08 4.71
C HIS A 18 3.10 4.30 4.04
N CYS A 19 3.20 3.96 2.77
CA CYS A 19 4.41 4.02 1.97
C CYS A 19 4.25 5.03 0.83
N ILE A 20 5.23 5.92 0.67
CA ILE A 20 5.20 6.99 -0.33
C ILE A 20 6.49 6.96 -1.16
N SER A 21 6.38 6.90 -2.48
CA SER A 21 7.52 7.05 -3.40
C SER A 21 7.30 8.24 -4.33
N ARG A 22 8.26 9.18 -4.39
CA ARG A 22 8.22 10.37 -5.26
C ARG A 22 9.32 10.32 -6.32
N CYS A 23 8.96 10.68 -7.56
CA CYS A 23 9.89 10.73 -8.68
C CYS A 23 10.71 12.02 -8.69
N VAL A 24 11.92 11.95 -9.25
CA VAL A 24 12.76 13.14 -9.41
C VAL A 24 12.05 14.19 -10.25
N ARG A 25 12.35 15.47 -9.99
CA ARG A 25 11.79 16.60 -10.73
C ARG A 25 12.02 16.37 -12.24
N ARG A 26 10.97 16.54 -13.05
CA ARG A 26 10.94 16.35 -14.52
C ARG A 26 11.08 14.90 -15.03
N ALA A 27 11.19 13.88 -14.19
CA ALA A 27 11.11 12.48 -14.66
C ALA A 27 9.68 12.00 -14.94
N TYR A 28 8.67 12.88 -14.76
CA TYR A 28 7.23 12.62 -14.90
C TYR A 28 6.86 11.16 -14.60
N LEU A 29 6.53 10.86 -13.33
CA LEU A 29 5.98 9.53 -13.00
C LEU A 29 4.85 9.23 -13.95
N CYS A 30 3.94 10.20 -14.09
CA CYS A 30 2.86 10.27 -15.06
C CYS A 30 2.57 11.75 -15.41
N GLY A 31 1.68 12.01 -16.37
CA GLY A 31 1.26 13.37 -16.74
C GLY A 31 1.85 13.87 -18.04
N LYS A 32 1.41 15.05 -18.47
CA LYS A 32 1.87 15.70 -19.70
C LYS A 32 3.09 16.56 -19.39
N ASP A 33 4.19 16.32 -20.11
CA ASP A 33 5.31 17.24 -20.12
C ASP A 33 4.91 18.51 -20.86
N SER A 34 4.90 19.63 -20.16
CA SER A 34 4.54 20.94 -20.72
C SER A 34 5.54 21.43 -21.77
N THR A 35 6.77 20.89 -21.76
CA THR A 35 7.85 21.30 -22.66
C THR A 35 7.79 20.51 -23.97
N SER A 36 7.77 19.17 -23.90
CA SER A 36 7.71 18.32 -25.10
C SER A 36 6.29 18.02 -25.59
N GLY A 37 5.26 18.29 -24.77
CA GLY A 37 3.87 17.93 -25.04
C GLY A 37 3.56 16.44 -24.88
N LYS A 38 4.56 15.59 -24.60
CA LYS A 38 4.41 14.13 -24.46
C LYS A 38 3.63 13.78 -23.20
N SER A 39 2.68 12.86 -23.31
CA SER A 39 1.92 12.35 -22.18
C SER A 39 2.51 11.04 -21.65
N TYR A 40 2.65 10.96 -20.34
CA TYR A 40 3.10 9.79 -19.57
C TYR A 40 1.99 9.23 -18.67
N GLU A 41 0.73 9.65 -18.85
CA GLU A 41 -0.41 9.19 -18.05
C GLU A 41 -0.58 7.65 -18.05
N HIS A 42 -0.21 6.98 -19.14
CA HIS A 42 -0.26 5.51 -19.24
C HIS A 42 0.61 4.79 -18.18
N ARG A 43 1.63 5.47 -17.64
CA ARG A 43 2.48 4.92 -16.57
C ARG A 43 1.72 4.68 -15.27
N LYS A 44 0.59 5.38 -15.03
CA LYS A 44 -0.26 5.13 -13.85
C LYS A 44 -0.73 3.67 -13.80
N GLN A 45 -1.14 3.16 -14.97
CA GLN A 45 -1.57 1.78 -15.11
C GLN A 45 -0.41 0.79 -14.87
N TRP A 46 0.83 1.16 -15.21
CA TRP A 46 1.99 0.30 -14.94
C TRP A 46 2.24 0.15 -13.44
N VAL A 47 2.16 1.25 -12.69
CA VAL A 47 2.30 1.26 -11.22
C VAL A 47 1.19 0.41 -10.61
N GLU A 48 -0.07 0.68 -10.97
CA GLU A 48 -1.22 -0.06 -10.44
C GLU A 48 -1.10 -1.56 -10.72
N ASN A 49 -0.86 -1.95 -11.97
CA ASN A 49 -0.73 -3.36 -12.36
C ASN A 49 0.42 -4.04 -11.61
N ARG A 50 1.56 -3.35 -11.45
CA ARG A 50 2.72 -3.90 -10.76
C ARG A 50 2.42 -4.09 -9.27
N SER A 51 1.85 -3.10 -8.60
CA SER A 51 1.45 -3.18 -7.19
C SER A 51 0.50 -4.36 -6.95
N LEU A 52 -0.58 -4.45 -7.73
CA LEU A 52 -1.56 -5.55 -7.59
C LEU A 52 -0.99 -6.92 -7.96
N THR A 53 0.01 -6.97 -8.84
CA THR A 53 0.72 -8.22 -9.13
C THR A 53 1.58 -8.64 -7.94
N LEU A 54 2.28 -7.69 -7.33
CA LEU A 54 3.11 -7.94 -6.15
C LEU A 54 2.27 -8.38 -4.95
N SER A 55 1.08 -7.82 -4.73
CA SER A 55 0.18 -8.29 -3.65
C SER A 55 -0.29 -9.73 -3.83
N SER A 56 -0.29 -10.25 -5.07
CA SER A 56 -0.57 -11.67 -5.33
C SER A 56 0.62 -12.61 -5.07
N ILE A 57 1.82 -12.05 -4.90
CA ILE A 57 3.08 -12.80 -4.74
C ILE A 57 3.55 -12.73 -3.28
N TYR A 58 3.55 -11.53 -2.71
CA TYR A 58 3.93 -11.26 -1.33
C TYR A 58 2.81 -11.63 -0.35
N ALA A 59 3.18 -11.84 0.91
CA ALA A 59 2.25 -11.83 2.03
C ALA A 59 2.07 -10.39 2.51
N ILE A 60 1.74 -9.50 1.58
CA ILE A 60 1.53 -8.08 1.82
C ILE A 60 0.28 -7.67 1.06
N ASP A 61 -0.74 -7.30 1.81
CA ASP A 61 -2.00 -6.82 1.26
C ASP A 61 -1.97 -5.31 1.06
N ILE A 62 -2.69 -4.83 0.04
CA ILE A 62 -2.88 -3.40 -0.21
C ILE A 62 -4.21 -2.98 0.41
N CYS A 63 -4.17 -2.18 1.48
CA CYS A 63 -5.35 -1.62 2.12
C CYS A 63 -5.92 -0.45 1.31
N ALA A 64 -5.05 0.47 0.90
CA ALA A 64 -5.39 1.57 0.02
C ALA A 64 -4.20 1.95 -0.89
N TYR A 65 -4.46 2.56 -2.03
CA TYR A 65 -3.44 3.14 -2.90
C TYR A 65 -3.99 4.28 -3.75
N ALA A 66 -3.11 5.20 -4.14
CA ALA A 66 -3.37 6.22 -5.15
C ALA A 66 -2.10 6.47 -5.96
N VAL A 67 -2.24 6.49 -7.29
CA VAL A 67 -1.13 6.80 -8.21
C VAL A 67 -1.27 8.23 -8.72
N MET A 68 -0.47 9.13 -8.15
CA MET A 68 -0.46 10.55 -8.49
C MET A 68 0.56 10.83 -9.61
N SER A 69 0.53 12.04 -10.18
CA SER A 69 1.38 12.37 -11.34
C SER A 69 2.88 12.39 -11.06
N ASN A 70 3.30 12.58 -9.80
CA ASN A 70 4.73 12.61 -9.42
C ASN A 70 5.07 11.72 -8.21
N HIS A 71 4.08 11.05 -7.60
CA HIS A 71 4.30 10.16 -6.47
C HIS A 71 3.23 9.07 -6.37
N THR A 72 3.48 8.09 -5.52
CA THR A 72 2.58 6.97 -5.26
C THR A 72 2.34 6.87 -3.76
N HIS A 73 1.10 6.56 -3.39
CA HIS A 73 0.70 6.22 -2.03
C HIS A 73 0.26 4.77 -1.97
N LEU A 74 0.76 4.01 -1.01
CA LEU A 74 0.27 2.68 -0.68
C LEU A 74 0.11 2.54 0.84
N VAL A 75 -1.07 2.16 1.30
CA VAL A 75 -1.28 1.63 2.65
C VAL A 75 -1.18 0.11 2.55
N LEU A 76 -0.17 -0.46 3.20
CA LEU A 76 0.18 -1.88 3.12
C LEU A 76 -0.02 -2.56 4.48
N ASN A 77 -0.42 -3.83 4.44
CA ASN A 77 -0.50 -4.71 5.61
C ASN A 77 0.43 -5.91 5.41
N ALA A 78 1.47 -6.04 6.24
CA ALA A 78 2.44 -7.13 6.15
C ALA A 78 1.99 -8.35 7.00
N ASN A 79 1.65 -9.45 6.34
CA ASN A 79 1.10 -10.64 6.97
C ASN A 79 2.19 -11.70 7.22
N LYS A 80 2.97 -11.52 8.28
CA LYS A 80 4.02 -12.45 8.69
C LYS A 80 3.48 -13.87 8.90
N ALA A 81 2.30 -14.00 9.53
CA ALA A 81 1.67 -15.30 9.79
C ALA A 81 1.34 -16.06 8.51
N GLN A 82 0.80 -15.37 7.50
CA GLN A 82 0.54 -15.97 6.18
C GLN A 82 1.84 -16.47 5.54
N ALA A 83 2.89 -15.65 5.54
CA ALA A 83 4.18 -16.09 5.00
C ALA A 83 4.76 -17.28 5.77
N GLN A 84 4.57 -17.37 7.08
CA GLN A 84 5.01 -18.50 7.90
C GLN A 84 4.21 -19.79 7.62
N SER A 85 2.93 -19.67 7.24
CA SER A 85 2.09 -20.82 6.92
C SER A 85 2.43 -21.52 5.59
N TRP A 86 3.20 -20.88 4.71
CA TRP A 86 3.50 -21.43 3.39
C TRP A 86 4.44 -22.64 3.45
N SER A 87 4.21 -23.62 2.58
CA SER A 87 5.19 -24.69 2.35
C SER A 87 6.46 -24.15 1.69
N ILE A 88 7.52 -24.97 1.72
CA ILE A 88 8.78 -24.68 1.02
C ILE A 88 8.52 -24.44 -0.47
N GLU A 89 7.70 -25.29 -1.10
CA GLU A 89 7.31 -25.17 -2.50
C GLU A 89 6.64 -23.84 -2.79
N GLU A 90 5.69 -23.43 -1.94
CA GLU A 90 4.93 -22.20 -2.15
C GLU A 90 5.83 -20.96 -2.05
N VAL A 91 6.75 -20.94 -1.08
CA VAL A 91 7.76 -19.86 -0.97
C VAL A 91 8.61 -19.78 -2.23
N LEU A 92 9.11 -20.92 -2.73
CA LEU A 92 9.92 -20.96 -3.94
C LEU A 92 9.13 -20.56 -5.19
N HIS A 93 7.92 -21.06 -5.36
CA HIS A 93 7.04 -20.70 -6.47
C HIS A 93 6.75 -19.20 -6.49
N ARG A 94 6.42 -18.60 -5.34
CA ARG A 94 6.21 -17.15 -5.21
C ARG A 94 7.46 -16.37 -5.56
N TRP A 95 8.61 -16.73 -4.98
CA TRP A 95 9.87 -16.05 -5.24
C TRP A 95 10.28 -16.16 -6.72
N HIS A 96 10.07 -17.32 -7.33
CA HIS A 96 10.43 -17.57 -8.73
C HIS A 96 9.57 -16.81 -9.74
N ARG A 97 8.39 -16.29 -9.34
CA ARG A 97 7.61 -15.36 -10.17
C ARG A 97 8.30 -14.01 -10.36
N LEU A 98 9.27 -13.66 -9.52
CA LEU A 98 10.00 -12.39 -9.56
C LEU A 98 11.48 -12.56 -9.91
N HIS A 99 12.04 -13.72 -9.60
CA HIS A 99 13.46 -14.02 -9.79
C HIS A 99 13.65 -15.35 -10.50
N LYS A 100 14.74 -15.50 -11.25
CA LYS A 100 15.08 -16.78 -11.90
C LYS A 100 15.36 -17.94 -10.92
N GLY A 101 15.50 -17.66 -9.63
CA GLY A 101 15.94 -18.62 -8.62
C GLY A 101 17.42 -19.00 -8.75
N THR A 102 17.92 -19.78 -7.79
CA THR A 102 19.24 -20.43 -7.85
C THR A 102 19.14 -21.77 -8.56
N PHE A 103 20.28 -22.37 -8.91
CA PHE A 103 20.30 -23.71 -9.50
C PHE A 103 19.61 -24.75 -8.60
N LEU A 104 19.96 -24.79 -7.31
CA LEU A 104 19.38 -25.74 -6.34
C LEU A 104 17.88 -25.53 -6.13
N THR A 105 17.42 -24.27 -6.00
CA THR A 105 15.99 -24.01 -5.82
C THR A 105 15.17 -24.36 -7.07
N ARG A 106 15.73 -24.18 -8.27
CA ARG A 106 15.09 -24.66 -9.52
C ARG A 106 15.07 -26.19 -9.62
N GLN A 107 16.14 -26.87 -9.21
CA GLN A 107 16.14 -28.33 -9.13
C GLN A 107 15.11 -28.83 -8.13
N PHE A 108 14.99 -28.18 -6.97
CA PHE A 108 14.00 -28.53 -5.97
C PHE A 108 12.58 -28.39 -6.51
N VAL A 109 12.23 -27.31 -7.21
CA VAL A 109 10.87 -27.14 -7.77
C VAL A 109 10.53 -28.21 -8.82
N ASN A 110 11.52 -28.77 -9.52
CA ASN A 110 11.32 -29.86 -10.45
C ASN A 110 11.26 -31.22 -9.73
N LYS A 111 10.08 -31.87 -9.71
CA LYS A 111 9.84 -33.13 -8.98
C LYS A 111 10.81 -34.26 -9.34
N SER A 112 11.19 -34.40 -10.61
CA SER A 112 12.12 -35.45 -11.05
C SER A 112 13.55 -35.18 -10.58
N LYS A 113 13.99 -33.92 -10.67
CA LYS A 113 15.33 -33.51 -10.24
C LYS A 113 15.47 -33.41 -8.72
N ARG A 114 14.37 -33.14 -8.00
CA ARG A 114 14.36 -33.08 -6.53
C ARG A 114 14.84 -34.38 -5.89
N LYS A 115 14.51 -35.53 -6.48
CA LYS A 115 14.92 -36.85 -5.97
C LYS A 115 16.44 -37.08 -6.02
N LEU A 116 17.15 -36.30 -6.83
CA LEU A 116 18.60 -36.38 -7.00
C LEU A 116 19.37 -35.47 -6.05
N LEU A 117 18.67 -34.68 -5.22
CA LEU A 117 19.31 -33.74 -4.31
C LEU A 117 19.89 -34.48 -3.10
N THR A 118 21.15 -34.18 -2.77
CA THR A 118 21.78 -34.69 -1.55
C THR A 118 21.21 -33.99 -0.32
N GLN A 119 21.43 -34.59 0.86
CA GLN A 119 21.00 -33.99 2.13
C GLN A 119 21.59 -32.59 2.36
N HIS A 120 22.85 -32.37 1.98
CA HIS A 120 23.51 -31.06 2.13
C HIS A 120 22.91 -30.01 1.19
N GLN A 121 22.58 -30.39 -0.05
CA GLN A 121 21.88 -29.51 -0.98
C GLN A 121 20.48 -29.14 -0.47
N LEU A 122 19.76 -30.10 0.12
CA LEU A 122 18.46 -29.85 0.75
C LEU A 122 18.58 -28.88 1.94
N ALA A 123 19.60 -29.03 2.79
CA ALA A 123 19.86 -28.08 3.88
C ALA A 123 20.09 -26.65 3.37
N THR A 124 20.94 -26.48 2.34
CA THR A 124 21.15 -25.17 1.69
C THR A 124 19.86 -24.58 1.10
N ILE A 125 18.99 -25.43 0.54
CA ILE A 125 17.68 -25.00 0.04
C ILE A 125 16.81 -24.50 1.18
N MET A 126 16.74 -25.22 2.31
CA MET A 126 15.95 -24.83 3.48
C MET A 126 16.40 -23.47 4.02
N GLU A 127 17.70 -23.24 4.17
CA GLU A 127 18.25 -21.94 4.57
C GLU A 127 17.87 -20.81 3.59
N THR A 128 17.99 -21.10 2.29
CA THR A 128 17.61 -20.16 1.22
C THR A 128 16.12 -19.82 1.28
N VAL A 129 15.28 -20.82 1.54
CA VAL A 129 13.82 -20.68 1.63
C VAL A 129 13.45 -19.78 2.80
N GLU A 130 14.10 -19.92 3.96
CA GLU A 130 13.83 -19.04 5.11
C GLU A 130 14.20 -17.58 4.83
N ILE A 131 15.26 -17.34 4.06
CA ILE A 131 15.58 -16.00 3.57
C ILE A 131 14.46 -15.49 2.65
N TYR A 132 14.01 -16.28 1.68
CA TYR A 132 12.95 -15.86 0.75
C TYR A 132 11.62 -15.62 1.46
N ARG A 133 11.25 -16.48 2.41
CA ARG A 133 10.07 -16.34 3.25
C ARG A 133 10.08 -15.01 3.99
N LYS A 134 11.18 -14.67 4.65
CA LYS A 134 11.37 -13.35 5.32
C LYS A 134 11.18 -12.19 4.37
N ARG A 135 11.72 -12.29 3.15
CA ARG A 135 11.60 -11.24 2.13
C ARG A 135 10.19 -11.09 1.59
N LEU A 136 9.40 -12.16 1.53
CA LEU A 136 8.04 -12.15 0.97
C LEU A 136 6.99 -11.49 1.87
N TYR A 137 7.30 -11.17 3.13
CA TYR A 137 6.48 -10.28 3.97
C TYR A 137 7.20 -8.97 4.33
N ASP A 138 8.34 -8.67 3.69
CA ASP A 138 9.12 -7.46 3.92
C ASP A 138 8.67 -6.33 2.97
N ILE A 139 8.16 -5.24 3.55
CA ILE A 139 7.68 -4.05 2.83
C ILE A 139 8.79 -3.39 2.00
N SER A 140 10.03 -3.40 2.48
CA SER A 140 11.15 -2.82 1.72
C SER A 140 11.46 -3.63 0.48
N TRP A 141 11.32 -4.96 0.53
CA TRP A 141 11.42 -5.82 -0.65
C TRP A 141 10.27 -5.63 -1.63
N TYR A 142 9.04 -5.48 -1.12
CA TYR A 142 7.88 -5.15 -1.94
C TYR A 142 8.09 -3.81 -2.68
N MET A 143 8.44 -2.76 -1.94
CA MET A 143 8.67 -1.42 -2.50
C MET A 143 9.86 -1.40 -3.46
N ARG A 144 10.92 -2.19 -3.21
CA ARG A 144 12.01 -2.36 -4.15
C ARG A 144 11.51 -2.94 -5.48
N HIS A 145 10.74 -4.02 -5.45
CA HIS A 145 10.25 -4.68 -6.67
C HIS A 145 9.19 -3.88 -7.43
N LEU A 146 8.51 -2.95 -6.76
CA LEU A 146 7.66 -1.95 -7.39
C LEU A 146 8.54 -0.87 -8.05
N ASN A 147 9.34 -0.17 -7.25
CA ASN A 147 10.07 1.01 -7.68
C ASN A 147 11.12 0.70 -8.75
N GLU A 148 11.87 -0.40 -8.60
CA GLU A 148 12.88 -0.81 -9.59
C GLU A 148 12.24 -1.14 -10.94
N TYR A 149 11.10 -1.85 -10.92
CA TYR A 149 10.38 -2.22 -12.14
C TYR A 149 9.92 -0.97 -12.91
N ILE A 150 9.32 0.00 -12.20
CA ILE A 150 8.85 1.25 -12.80
C ILE A 150 10.02 2.09 -13.31
N ALA A 151 11.08 2.26 -12.51
CA ALA A 151 12.27 3.03 -12.90
C ALA A 151 12.93 2.46 -14.16
N ARG A 152 13.15 1.14 -14.22
CA ARG A 152 13.78 0.49 -15.38
C ARG A 152 12.92 0.63 -16.63
N ARG A 153 11.59 0.53 -16.49
CA ARG A 153 10.67 0.63 -17.61
C ARG A 153 10.55 2.07 -18.13
N ALA A 154 10.47 3.05 -17.24
CA ALA A 154 10.42 4.47 -17.58
C ALA A 154 11.74 4.93 -18.23
N ASN A 155 12.89 4.65 -17.61
CA ASN A 155 14.21 4.99 -18.18
C ASN A 155 14.42 4.37 -19.57
N LYS A 156 13.93 3.14 -19.79
CA LYS A 156 13.97 2.51 -21.12
C LYS A 156 13.04 3.20 -22.13
N GLU A 157 11.85 3.63 -21.72
CA GLU A 157 10.91 4.37 -22.58
C GLU A 157 11.43 5.78 -22.92
N ASP A 158 12.19 6.37 -22.00
CA ASP A 158 12.77 7.72 -22.14
C ASP A 158 14.17 7.70 -22.75
N ASP A 159 14.67 6.53 -23.13
CA ASP A 159 16.03 6.30 -23.65
C ASP A 159 17.12 6.99 -22.81
N CYS A 160 17.00 6.89 -21.48
CA CYS A 160 17.87 7.58 -20.55
C CYS A 160 18.43 6.64 -19.47
N THR A 161 19.48 7.12 -18.79
CA THR A 161 20.08 6.46 -17.64
C THR A 161 20.03 7.38 -16.42
N GLY A 162 20.09 6.80 -15.22
CA GLY A 162 20.11 7.56 -13.98
C GLY A 162 18.92 7.29 -13.05
N ARG A 163 18.75 8.18 -12.05
CA ARG A 163 17.76 8.03 -10.99
C ARG A 163 16.37 8.48 -11.46
N PHE A 164 15.39 7.60 -11.31
CA PHE A 164 13.98 7.89 -11.54
C PHE A 164 13.26 8.38 -10.25
N TRP A 165 13.58 7.79 -9.10
CA TRP A 165 13.02 8.14 -7.80
C TRP A 165 13.93 9.12 -7.05
N GLU A 166 13.38 10.10 -6.32
CA GLU A 166 14.14 11.11 -5.55
C GLU A 166 15.07 10.45 -4.52
N GLY A 167 14.63 9.33 -3.97
CA GLY A 167 15.43 8.55 -3.05
C GLY A 167 14.69 7.33 -2.55
N ARG A 168 14.88 7.03 -1.27
CA ARG A 168 14.15 5.95 -0.60
C ARG A 168 12.68 6.35 -0.44
N PHE A 169 11.79 5.37 -0.54
CA PHE A 169 10.39 5.57 -0.16
C PHE A 169 10.30 5.99 1.31
N LYS A 170 9.32 6.84 1.65
CA LYS A 170 8.94 7.16 3.02
C LYS A 170 8.01 6.07 3.55
N SER A 171 8.10 5.76 4.84
CA SER A 171 7.21 4.82 5.52
C SER A 171 6.72 5.43 6.83
N GLN A 172 5.41 5.40 7.04
CA GLN A 172 4.78 5.80 8.30
C GLN A 172 4.05 4.59 8.93
N ALA A 173 4.35 4.27 10.18
CA ALA A 173 3.67 3.22 10.93
C ALA A 173 2.27 3.69 11.36
N LEU A 174 1.24 2.88 11.11
CA LEU A 174 -0.14 3.16 11.51
C LEU A 174 -0.43 2.31 12.76
N LEU A 175 -0.40 2.93 13.93
CA LEU A 175 -0.29 2.22 15.21
C LEU A 175 -1.64 1.76 15.77
N ASP A 176 -2.75 2.21 15.19
CA ASP A 176 -4.11 1.91 15.65
C ASP A 176 -5.13 1.97 14.50
N GLU A 177 -6.37 1.54 14.77
CA GLU A 177 -7.45 1.58 13.78
C GLU A 177 -7.77 3.00 13.29
N ALA A 178 -7.67 3.98 14.18
CA ALA A 178 -7.91 5.39 13.87
C ALA A 178 -6.95 5.91 12.78
N SER A 179 -5.65 5.68 12.98
CA SER A 179 -4.60 6.05 12.02
C SER A 179 -4.69 5.24 10.72
N LEU A 180 -5.06 3.96 10.78
CA LEU A 180 -5.34 3.16 9.59
C LEU A 180 -6.49 3.75 8.77
N LEU A 181 -7.64 4.00 9.40
CA LEU A 181 -8.81 4.56 8.74
C LEU A 181 -8.51 5.93 8.12
N ALA A 182 -7.82 6.80 8.88
CA ALA A 182 -7.46 8.15 8.44
C ALA A 182 -6.56 8.11 7.22
N CYS A 183 -5.55 7.25 7.27
CA CYS A 183 -4.59 7.10 6.20
C CYS A 183 -5.20 6.51 4.94
N MET A 184 -6.06 5.51 5.07
CA MET A 184 -6.77 4.97 3.92
C MET A 184 -7.66 6.04 3.25
N ALA A 185 -8.46 6.77 4.02
CA ALA A 185 -9.30 7.85 3.50
C ALA A 185 -8.47 8.96 2.84
N TYR A 186 -7.36 9.36 3.46
CA TYR A 186 -6.40 10.31 2.91
C TYR A 186 -5.86 9.88 1.54
N VAL A 187 -5.45 8.62 1.42
CA VAL A 187 -4.91 8.07 0.17
C VAL A 187 -5.99 7.99 -0.89
N ASP A 188 -7.18 7.51 -0.55
CA ASP A 188 -8.29 7.37 -1.51
C ASP A 188 -8.83 8.71 -2.02
N LEU A 189 -8.73 9.77 -1.21
CA LEU A 189 -9.17 11.13 -1.55
C LEU A 189 -8.06 12.01 -2.15
N ASN A 190 -6.85 11.48 -2.35
CA ASN A 190 -5.73 12.27 -2.87
C ASN A 190 -5.98 12.87 -4.26
N PRO A 191 -6.57 12.15 -5.24
CA PRO A 191 -6.91 12.74 -6.53
C PRO A 191 -7.87 13.94 -6.40
N MET A 192 -8.88 13.83 -5.54
CA MET A 192 -9.84 14.91 -5.31
C MET A 192 -9.18 16.14 -4.69
N ARG A 193 -8.28 15.92 -3.72
CA ARG A 193 -7.47 16.99 -3.12
C ARG A 193 -6.59 17.73 -4.11
N ALA A 194 -6.11 17.02 -5.14
CA ALA A 194 -5.28 17.57 -6.18
C ALA A 194 -6.11 18.22 -7.32
N GLY A 195 -7.45 18.22 -7.21
CA GLY A 195 -8.34 18.72 -8.27
C GLY A 195 -8.37 17.83 -9.51
N LEU A 196 -8.00 16.55 -9.38
CA LEU A 196 -7.97 15.58 -10.48
C LEU A 196 -9.26 14.76 -10.63
N ALA A 197 -10.16 14.84 -9.64
CA ALA A 197 -11.44 14.15 -9.62
C ALA A 197 -12.44 14.92 -8.75
N ASP A 198 -13.70 14.98 -9.16
CA ASP A 198 -14.76 15.67 -8.40
C ASP A 198 -15.45 14.73 -7.41
N LYS A 199 -15.37 13.42 -7.63
CA LYS A 199 -16.02 12.39 -6.81
C LYS A 199 -15.12 11.17 -6.61
N PRO A 200 -15.31 10.38 -5.54
CA PRO A 200 -14.53 9.16 -5.32
C PRO A 200 -14.62 8.15 -6.48
N GLU A 201 -15.76 8.07 -7.15
CA GLU A 201 -15.96 7.22 -8.33
C GLU A 201 -15.22 7.70 -9.59
N ASP A 202 -14.71 8.93 -9.62
CA ASP A 202 -13.96 9.49 -10.75
C ASP A 202 -12.44 9.41 -10.52
N SER A 203 -12.01 9.08 -9.30
CA SER A 203 -10.61 8.90 -8.91
C SER A 203 -9.95 7.69 -9.58
N LEU A 204 -9.55 7.82 -10.83
CA LEU A 204 -8.83 6.78 -11.58
C LEU A 204 -7.52 6.36 -10.88
N HIS A 205 -7.14 5.09 -11.04
CA HIS A 205 -5.94 4.50 -10.45
C HIS A 205 -5.86 4.61 -8.91
N THR A 206 -7.00 4.41 -8.25
CA THR A 206 -7.11 4.35 -6.78
C THR A 206 -7.81 3.08 -6.31
N SER A 207 -7.60 2.73 -5.04
CA SER A 207 -8.35 1.67 -4.38
C SER A 207 -9.84 2.00 -4.24
N ILE A 208 -10.22 3.23 -3.91
CA ILE A 208 -11.63 3.60 -3.73
C ILE A 208 -12.45 3.34 -4.99
N ARG A 209 -11.93 3.71 -6.16
CA ARG A 209 -12.59 3.42 -7.44
C ARG A 209 -12.83 1.92 -7.62
N ARG A 210 -11.81 1.09 -7.37
CA ARG A 210 -11.94 -0.37 -7.47
C ARG A 210 -12.95 -0.94 -6.48
N ARG A 211 -12.95 -0.42 -5.25
CA ARG A 211 -13.88 -0.83 -4.20
C ARG A 211 -15.33 -0.49 -4.56
N ILE A 212 -15.58 0.73 -5.04
CA ILE A 212 -16.91 1.16 -5.53
C ILE A 212 -17.37 0.27 -6.68
N LEU A 213 -16.53 0.03 -7.69
CA LEU A 213 -16.89 -0.81 -8.83
C LEU A 213 -17.23 -2.25 -8.43
N ALA A 214 -16.48 -2.83 -7.49
CA ALA A 214 -16.77 -4.17 -6.99
C ALA A 214 -18.06 -4.20 -6.13
N ALA A 215 -18.27 -3.18 -5.29
CA ALA A 215 -19.43 -3.09 -4.42
C ALA A 215 -20.75 -2.99 -5.21
N LYS A 216 -20.74 -2.31 -6.37
CA LYS A 216 -21.89 -2.23 -7.29
C LYS A 216 -22.41 -3.59 -7.76
N VAL A 217 -21.55 -4.62 -7.76
CA VAL A 217 -21.92 -6.00 -8.13
C VAL A 217 -21.92 -6.95 -6.92
N GLY A 218 -22.05 -6.39 -5.70
CA GLY A 218 -22.13 -7.16 -4.46
C GLY A 218 -20.84 -7.88 -4.06
N LYS A 219 -19.67 -7.42 -4.53
CA LYS A 219 -18.37 -8.08 -4.28
C LYS A 219 -17.37 -7.11 -3.65
N GLN A 220 -16.34 -7.66 -3.00
CA GLN A 220 -15.15 -6.89 -2.65
C GLN A 220 -14.13 -6.88 -3.79
N ALA A 221 -13.32 -5.83 -3.86
CA ALA A 221 -12.30 -5.67 -4.88
C ALA A 221 -11.22 -6.75 -4.78
N LYS A 222 -10.97 -7.46 -5.88
CA LYS A 222 -9.89 -8.46 -5.96
C LYS A 222 -8.52 -7.78 -5.85
N ARG A 223 -7.56 -8.47 -5.21
CA ARG A 223 -6.16 -8.07 -5.02
C ARG A 223 -5.94 -6.85 -4.12
N LEU A 224 -6.98 -6.44 -3.38
CA LEU A 224 -6.89 -5.52 -2.25
C LEU A 224 -7.20 -6.28 -0.97
N ALA A 225 -6.73 -5.75 0.17
CA ALA A 225 -7.12 -6.27 1.47
C ALA A 225 -8.65 -6.26 1.59
N PRO A 226 -9.27 -7.39 2.00
CA PRO A 226 -10.69 -7.45 2.23
C PRO A 226 -11.03 -6.68 3.51
N PHE A 227 -12.19 -6.04 3.53
CA PHE A 227 -12.82 -5.57 4.76
C PHE A 227 -13.44 -6.76 5.48
N VAL A 228 -13.05 -6.99 6.74
CA VAL A 228 -13.48 -8.14 7.55
C VAL A 228 -14.49 -7.76 8.64
N GLY A 229 -14.84 -6.48 8.75
CA GLY A 229 -15.73 -5.98 9.79
C GLY A 229 -15.02 -5.80 11.14
N SER A 230 -15.72 -5.12 12.05
CA SER A 230 -15.22 -4.70 13.37
C SER A 230 -15.10 -5.82 14.42
N HIS A 231 -15.59 -7.02 14.11
CA HIS A 231 -15.66 -8.15 15.05
C HIS A 231 -14.63 -9.25 14.74
N SER A 232 -13.79 -9.07 13.72
CA SER A 232 -12.75 -10.04 13.41
C SER A 232 -11.66 -9.99 14.48
N LYS A 233 -11.54 -11.07 15.26
CA LYS A 233 -10.45 -11.24 16.25
C LYS A 233 -9.06 -11.38 15.60
N ASN A 234 -8.98 -11.50 14.28
CA ASN A 234 -7.74 -11.56 13.52
C ASN A 234 -7.49 -10.25 12.76
N ILE A 235 -6.87 -9.28 13.43
CA ILE A 235 -6.39 -8.00 12.84
C ILE A 235 -5.43 -8.25 11.66
N ASN A 236 -4.76 -9.40 11.66
CA ASN A 236 -3.83 -9.83 10.62
C ASN A 236 -4.51 -10.36 9.34
N GLN A 237 -5.85 -10.37 9.25
CA GLN A 237 -6.59 -10.97 8.12
C GLN A 237 -7.46 -9.99 7.32
N GLY A 238 -7.10 -8.70 7.28
CA GLY A 238 -7.76 -7.71 6.44
C GLY A 238 -8.04 -6.42 7.19
N ILE A 239 -8.85 -5.54 6.59
CA ILE A 239 -9.17 -4.23 7.15
C ILE A 239 -10.31 -4.37 8.17
N PRO A 240 -10.14 -3.95 9.44
CA PRO A 240 -11.10 -4.20 10.54
C PRO A 240 -12.30 -3.23 10.53
N PHE A 241 -12.83 -2.94 9.35
CA PHE A 241 -13.97 -2.04 9.15
C PHE A 241 -15.01 -2.71 8.25
N SER A 242 -16.25 -2.22 8.30
CA SER A 242 -17.22 -2.54 7.26
C SER A 242 -16.85 -1.81 5.97
N LEU A 243 -16.92 -2.50 4.83
CA LEU A 243 -16.76 -1.84 3.53
C LEU A 243 -17.82 -0.76 3.34
N ARG A 244 -19.06 -1.00 3.79
CA ARG A 244 -20.17 -0.03 3.64
C ARG A 244 -19.89 1.25 4.43
N GLU A 245 -19.53 1.11 5.70
CA GLU A 245 -19.18 2.27 6.56
C GLU A 245 -18.01 3.05 5.97
N TYR A 246 -16.97 2.34 5.50
CA TYR A 246 -15.82 2.98 4.87
C TYR A 246 -16.19 3.78 3.61
N LEU A 247 -17.00 3.20 2.72
CA LEU A 247 -17.42 3.88 1.49
C LEU A 247 -18.27 5.12 1.78
N LEU A 248 -19.20 5.02 2.74
CA LEU A 248 -20.02 6.16 3.18
C LEU A 248 -19.18 7.28 3.79
N LEU A 249 -18.20 6.91 4.61
CA LEU A 249 -17.27 7.86 5.22
C LEU A 249 -16.43 8.58 4.16
N VAL A 250 -15.83 7.84 3.22
CA VAL A 250 -15.00 8.43 2.16
C VAL A 250 -15.84 9.32 1.22
N ASP A 251 -17.06 8.90 0.89
CA ASP A 251 -17.98 9.69 0.07
C ASP A 251 -18.38 11.01 0.75
N TYR A 252 -18.74 10.94 2.04
CA TYR A 252 -19.05 12.12 2.85
C TYR A 252 -17.87 13.12 2.87
N ILE A 253 -16.65 12.65 3.15
CA ILE A 253 -15.47 13.52 3.23
C ILE A 253 -15.12 14.07 1.85
N GLY A 254 -15.19 13.24 0.80
CA GLY A 254 -14.89 13.65 -0.56
C GLY A 254 -15.83 14.74 -1.08
N ARG A 255 -17.12 14.67 -0.72
CA ARG A 255 -18.13 15.65 -1.13
C ARG A 255 -18.15 16.91 -0.27
N LYS A 256 -17.51 16.89 0.90
CA LYS A 256 -17.38 18.08 1.74
C LYS A 256 -16.47 19.09 1.02
N ASN A 257 -17.06 20.17 0.49
CA ASN A 257 -16.32 21.27 -0.12
C ASN A 257 -15.28 21.82 0.86
N ARG A 258 -14.06 22.11 0.37
CA ARG A 258 -12.98 22.73 1.18
C ARG A 258 -13.43 24.00 1.92
N ASP A 259 -14.41 24.71 1.37
CA ASP A 259 -14.90 26.00 1.87
C ASP A 259 -16.23 25.92 2.64
N SER A 260 -16.73 24.71 2.92
CA SER A 260 -17.99 24.56 3.69
C SER A 260 -17.72 24.49 5.19
N SER A 261 -18.47 25.29 5.96
CA SER A 261 -18.53 25.24 7.43
C SER A 261 -18.71 23.81 7.94
N PRO A 262 -18.29 23.48 9.18
CA PRO A 262 -18.46 22.15 9.73
C PRO A 262 -19.94 21.76 9.74
N MET A 263 -20.37 20.94 8.77
CA MET A 263 -21.59 20.15 8.90
C MET A 263 -21.37 19.13 10.01
N ASN A 264 -22.42 18.92 10.81
CA ASN A 264 -22.47 17.80 11.74
C ASN A 264 -22.15 16.50 10.99
N THR A 265 -21.32 15.67 11.60
CA THR A 265 -21.04 14.32 11.11
C THR A 265 -22.36 13.59 10.89
N PRO A 266 -22.62 13.03 9.71
CA PRO A 266 -23.83 12.26 9.50
C PRO A 266 -23.88 11.05 10.43
N GLU A 267 -25.07 10.72 10.95
CA GLU A 267 -25.31 9.59 11.87
C GLU A 267 -24.71 8.27 11.35
N TYR A 268 -24.77 8.03 10.03
CA TYR A 268 -24.21 6.83 9.41
C TYR A 268 -22.67 6.75 9.47
N CYS A 269 -21.97 7.85 9.73
CA CYS A 269 -20.52 7.92 9.94
C CYS A 269 -20.15 7.89 11.42
N GLU A 270 -21.07 8.19 12.34
CA GLU A 270 -20.77 8.30 13.78
C GLU A 270 -20.27 6.97 14.32
N SER A 271 -20.93 5.86 14.01
CA SER A 271 -20.54 4.53 14.51
C SER A 271 -19.06 4.16 14.25
N ILE A 272 -18.54 4.42 13.04
CA ILE A 272 -17.15 4.13 12.70
C ILE A 272 -16.19 5.15 13.31
N LEU A 273 -16.60 6.42 13.46
CA LEU A 273 -15.78 7.49 14.05
C LEU A 273 -15.72 7.41 15.59
N GLU A 274 -16.81 7.03 16.25
CA GLU A 274 -16.88 6.77 17.69
C GLU A 274 -15.98 5.60 18.07
N ARG A 275 -16.15 4.46 17.39
CA ARG A 275 -15.37 3.25 17.66
C ARG A 275 -13.87 3.46 17.51
N THR A 276 -13.47 4.30 16.56
CA THR A 276 -12.06 4.62 16.31
C THR A 276 -11.56 5.77 17.18
N GLY A 277 -12.42 6.43 17.97
CA GLY A 277 -12.08 7.59 18.79
C GLY A 277 -11.84 8.87 17.98
N LEU A 278 -12.17 8.86 16.70
CA LEU A 278 -11.91 9.95 15.76
C LEU A 278 -12.88 11.13 15.90
N LEU A 279 -13.95 10.99 16.68
CA LEU A 279 -14.75 12.13 17.13
C LEU A 279 -13.96 13.11 18.01
N GLN A 280 -12.86 12.69 18.63
CA GLN A 280 -12.06 13.51 19.53
C GLN A 280 -11.08 14.44 18.80
N VAL A 281 -10.99 14.33 17.46
CA VAL A 281 -10.07 15.11 16.63
C VAL A 281 -10.81 15.77 15.48
N ASN A 282 -10.29 16.89 14.98
CA ASN A 282 -10.75 17.41 13.70
C ASN A 282 -10.36 16.42 12.60
N TRP A 283 -11.29 15.53 12.25
CA TRP A 283 -11.07 14.46 11.31
C TRP A 283 -10.65 14.95 9.92
N SER A 284 -11.25 16.05 9.45
CA SER A 284 -10.88 16.65 8.18
C SER A 284 -9.43 17.12 8.23
N GLU A 285 -9.01 17.78 9.31
CA GLU A 285 -7.63 18.22 9.48
C GLU A 285 -6.63 17.07 9.61
N LEU A 286 -7.01 15.98 10.30
CA LEU A 286 -6.20 14.77 10.39
C LEU A 286 -5.95 14.18 9.01
N VAL A 287 -7.02 13.88 8.27
CA VAL A 287 -6.96 13.32 6.91
C VAL A 287 -6.19 14.28 6.01
N TYR A 288 -6.45 15.59 6.07
CA TYR A 288 -5.77 16.56 5.22
C TYR A 288 -4.30 16.77 5.58
N GLY A 289 -3.92 16.55 6.84
CA GLY A 289 -2.60 16.79 7.40
C GLY A 289 -1.64 15.59 7.44
N ILE A 290 -2.04 14.38 7.03
CA ILE A 290 -1.24 13.13 7.23
C ILE A 290 0.23 13.24 6.83
N GLU A 291 0.55 13.82 5.68
CA GLU A 291 1.94 13.91 5.22
C GLU A 291 2.75 15.02 5.89
N ASN A 292 2.10 16.12 6.25
CA ASN A 292 2.78 17.33 6.73
C ASN A 292 2.90 17.32 8.26
N LYS A 293 1.89 16.77 8.94
CA LYS A 293 1.80 16.74 10.39
C LYS A 293 2.37 15.48 11.02
N PHE A 294 2.75 14.45 10.25
CA PHE A 294 3.28 13.21 10.80
C PHE A 294 4.55 12.77 10.07
N ALA A 295 5.61 12.43 10.83
CA ALA A 295 6.90 12.09 10.24
C ALA A 295 7.06 10.58 10.00
N SER A 296 6.97 9.77 11.06
CA SER A 296 7.28 8.33 11.01
C SER A 296 6.19 7.42 11.58
N ASN A 297 5.38 7.91 12.53
CA ASN A 297 4.33 7.11 13.16
C ASN A 297 3.06 7.97 13.25
N ILE A 298 1.90 7.33 13.14
CA ILE A 298 0.58 7.94 13.28
C ILE A 298 -0.23 7.09 14.27
N SER A 299 -0.85 7.76 15.23
CA SER A 299 -1.81 7.19 16.18
C SER A 299 -2.80 8.27 16.61
N LEU A 300 -3.93 7.86 17.17
CA LEU A 300 -4.92 8.78 17.73
C LEU A 300 -4.31 9.69 18.81
N PRO A 301 -3.54 9.20 19.81
CA PRO A 301 -2.89 10.08 20.79
C PRO A 301 -1.96 11.13 20.16
N ILE A 302 -1.18 10.75 19.15
CA ILE A 302 -0.31 11.69 18.44
C ILE A 302 -1.15 12.73 17.68
N ALA A 303 -2.25 12.29 17.04
CA ALA A 303 -3.15 13.17 16.32
C ALA A 303 -3.82 14.20 17.25
N ILE A 304 -4.37 13.77 18.39
CA ILE A 304 -4.97 14.66 19.39
C ILE A 304 -3.97 15.75 19.79
N HIS A 305 -2.73 15.37 20.11
CA HIS A 305 -1.71 16.32 20.54
C HIS A 305 -1.29 17.31 19.43
N ARG A 306 -1.14 16.85 18.17
CA ARG A 306 -0.65 17.69 17.06
C ARG A 306 -1.74 18.52 16.36
N LEU A 307 -3.01 18.22 16.60
CA LEU A 307 -4.15 18.92 16.00
C LEU A 307 -4.82 19.88 16.99
N ALA A 308 -4.53 19.78 18.28
CA ALA A 308 -4.96 20.75 19.29
C ALA A 308 -4.10 22.03 19.34
N SER A 309 -2.95 22.02 18.64
CA SER A 309 -1.97 23.12 18.54
C SER A 309 -2.05 23.84 17.20
#